data_AF-A0A1F5FHG9-F1
#
_entry.id   AF-A0A1F5FHG9-F1
#
_cell.length_a   1.000
_cell.length_b   1.000
_cell.length_c   1.000
_cell.angle_alpha   90.00
_cell.angle_beta   90.00
_cell.angle_gamma   90.00
#
_symmetry.space_group_name_H-M   'P 1'
#
loop_
_entity.id
_entity.type
_entity.pdbx_description
1 polymer ?
#
loop_
_entity_poly.entity_id
_entity_poly.type
_entity_poly.pdbx_seq_one_letter_code
_entity_poly.pdbx_strand_id
1 'polypeptide(L)'
;MFGDFVKAQRLALNLSLRRFCQKLELDPSNWSKVERGILPPPKDEVFLERLAVELGIEVGSPKWRELSDLAHVDRGEIPEYVMQDEELVKLLPVFFQTIDNIKPTRQDIIQLLESLKEAHK
;
A
#
# COMPACT_ATOMS: atom_id res chain seq x y z
N MET A 1 -2.35 -7.11 4.09
CA MET A 1 -2.34 -5.78 3.41
C MET A 1 -1.18 -5.73 2.42
N PHE A 2 -0.01 -5.14 2.74
CA PHE A 2 1.14 -5.14 1.84
C PHE A 2 1.78 -6.52 1.71
N GLY A 3 2.07 -7.17 2.85
CA GLY A 3 2.73 -8.48 2.87
C GLY A 3 1.95 -9.56 2.10
N ASP A 4 0.63 -9.61 2.29
CA ASP A 4 -0.25 -10.53 1.58
C ASP A 4 -0.30 -10.24 0.07
N PHE A 5 -0.35 -8.95 -0.30
CA PHE A 5 -0.33 -8.54 -1.70
C PHE A 5 0.96 -9.01 -2.38
N VAL A 6 2.12 -8.67 -1.82
CA VAL A 6 3.43 -9.06 -2.34
C VAL A 6 3.55 -10.58 -2.46
N LYS A 7 3.14 -11.30 -1.41
CA LYS A 7 3.15 -12.76 -1.41
C LYS A 7 2.27 -13.33 -2.51
N ALA A 8 1.07 -12.78 -2.72
CA ALA A 8 0.17 -13.21 -3.79
C ALA A 8 0.79 -12.97 -5.19
N GLN A 9 1.36 -11.78 -5.43
CA GLN A 9 2.03 -11.48 -6.70
C GLN A 9 3.22 -12.41 -6.95
N ARG A 10 4.07 -12.61 -5.93
CA ARG A 10 5.22 -13.51 -6.00
C ARG A 10 4.81 -14.95 -6.34
N LEU A 11 3.75 -15.45 -5.70
CA LEU A 11 3.24 -16.80 -5.95
C LEU A 11 2.60 -16.94 -7.35
N ALA A 12 1.93 -15.90 -7.85
CA ALA A 12 1.40 -15.87 -9.21
C ALA A 12 2.52 -15.99 -10.28
N LEU A 13 3.72 -15.50 -9.96
CA LEU A 13 4.93 -15.66 -10.79
C LEU A 13 5.67 -16.99 -10.56
N ASN A 14 5.14 -17.91 -9.76
CA ASN A 14 5.78 -19.16 -9.35
C ASN A 14 7.17 -18.95 -8.68
N LEU A 15 7.39 -17.80 -8.05
CA LEU A 15 8.63 -17.50 -7.34
C LEU A 15 8.54 -18.01 -5.90
N SER A 16 9.52 -18.84 -5.49
CA SER A 16 9.67 -19.19 -4.08
C SER A 16 10.21 -18.00 -3.28
N LEU A 17 9.94 -17.97 -1.97
CA LEU A 17 10.48 -16.93 -1.07
C LEU A 17 12.00 -16.78 -1.23
N ARG A 18 12.73 -17.90 -1.25
CA ARG A 18 14.20 -17.89 -1.38
C ARG A 18 14.66 -17.29 -2.71
N ARG A 19 14.04 -17.69 -3.83
CA ARG A 19 14.40 -17.15 -5.15
C ARG A 19 14.10 -15.66 -5.25
N PHE A 20 12.95 -15.24 -4.71
CA PHE A 20 12.56 -13.84 -4.67
C PHE A 20 13.53 -12.99 -3.85
N CYS A 21 13.89 -13.46 -2.65
CA CYS A 21 14.87 -12.78 -1.80
C CYS A 21 16.25 -12.71 -2.47
N GLN A 22 16.68 -13.76 -3.18
CA GLN A 22 17.95 -13.72 -3.92
C GLN A 22 17.98 -12.63 -4.99
N LYS A 23 16.90 -12.46 -5.75
CA LYS A 23 16.82 -11.43 -6.80
C LYS A 23 16.85 -9.99 -6.26
N LEU A 24 16.26 -9.79 -5.08
CA LEU A 24 16.20 -8.49 -4.41
C LEU A 24 17.32 -8.27 -3.38
N GLU A 25 18.26 -9.20 -3.26
CA GLU A 25 19.37 -9.16 -2.28
C GLU A 25 18.89 -9.02 -0.82
N LEU A 26 17.80 -9.73 -0.50
CA LEU A 26 17.15 -9.70 0.81
C LEU A 26 17.51 -10.92 1.66
N ASP A 27 17.48 -10.73 2.98
CA ASP A 27 17.46 -11.84 3.92
C ASP A 27 16.07 -12.52 3.96
N PRO A 28 15.97 -13.84 3.71
CA PRO A 28 14.68 -14.55 3.71
C PRO A 28 13.95 -14.55 5.07
N SER A 29 14.68 -14.48 6.19
CA SER A 29 14.07 -14.45 7.52
C SER A 29 13.37 -13.12 7.77
N ASN A 30 14.00 -12.01 7.39
CA ASN A 30 13.42 -10.69 7.44
C ASN A 30 12.26 -10.54 6.46
N TRP A 31 12.42 -10.95 5.21
CA TRP A 31 11.34 -10.83 4.22
C TRP A 31 10.12 -11.67 4.56
N SER A 32 10.31 -12.88 5.13
CA SER A 32 9.21 -13.69 5.65
C SER A 32 8.40 -12.96 6.73
N LYS A 33 9.02 -12.11 7.55
CA LYS A 33 8.31 -11.29 8.53
C LYS A 33 7.54 -10.15 7.85
N VAL A 34 8.08 -9.56 6.78
CA VAL A 34 7.37 -8.54 5.97
C VAL A 34 6.13 -9.13 5.30
N GLU A 35 6.26 -10.28 4.63
CA GLU A 35 5.11 -10.96 3.98
C GLU A 35 4.01 -11.37 4.97
N ARG A 36 4.35 -11.54 6.25
CA ARG A 36 3.39 -11.87 7.31
C ARG A 36 2.89 -10.65 8.08
N GLY A 37 3.31 -9.44 7.72
CA GLY A 37 2.95 -8.19 8.40
C GLY A 37 3.54 -8.05 9.81
N ILE A 38 4.59 -8.80 10.15
CA ILE A 38 5.31 -8.69 11.43
C ILE A 38 6.34 -7.56 11.38
N LEU A 39 7.04 -7.43 10.25
CA LEU A 39 7.90 -6.28 9.98
C LEU A 39 7.17 -5.34 9.02
N PRO A 40 7.33 -4.02 9.21
CA PRO A 40 6.75 -3.05 8.29
C PRO A 40 7.37 -3.19 6.89
N PRO A 41 6.66 -2.74 5.84
CA PRO A 41 7.23 -2.58 4.51
C PRO A 41 8.51 -1.73 4.52
N PRO A 42 9.46 -1.97 3.63
CA PRO A 42 10.60 -1.07 3.42
C PRO A 42 10.13 0.35 3.07
N LYS A 43 10.84 1.37 3.56
CA LYS A 43 10.54 2.80 3.29
C LYS A 43 11.24 3.34 2.04
N ASP A 44 12.26 2.66 1.57
CA ASP A 44 13.05 3.11 0.43
C ASP A 44 12.21 2.98 -0.86
N GLU A 45 11.85 4.11 -1.45
CA GLU A 45 11.06 4.17 -2.69
C GLU A 45 11.79 3.50 -3.86
N VAL A 46 13.12 3.65 -3.94
CA VAL A 46 13.93 2.98 -4.98
C VAL A 46 13.85 1.46 -4.82
N PHE A 47 13.81 0.99 -3.57
CA PHE A 47 13.57 -0.42 -3.30
C PHE A 47 12.15 -0.84 -3.68
N LEU A 48 11.12 -0.03 -3.41
CA LEU A 48 9.75 -0.35 -3.81
C LEU A 48 9.61 -0.45 -5.33
N GLU A 49 10.26 0.43 -6.09
CA GLU A 49 10.30 0.34 -7.56
C GLU A 49 10.95 -0.96 -8.03
N ARG A 50 12.11 -1.32 -7.46
CA ARG A 50 12.77 -2.62 -7.75
C ARG A 50 11.88 -3.81 -7.40
N LEU A 51 11.18 -3.73 -6.28
CA LEU A 51 10.22 -4.73 -5.85
C LEU A 51 9.09 -4.87 -6.87
N ALA A 52 8.53 -3.76 -7.35
CA ALA A 52 7.50 -3.76 -8.38
C ALA A 52 7.97 -4.44 -9.66
N VAL A 53 9.17 -4.09 -10.13
CA VAL A 53 9.78 -4.71 -11.31
C VAL A 53 9.92 -6.23 -11.15
N GLU A 54 10.41 -6.70 -10.00
CA GLU A 54 10.51 -8.14 -9.72
C GLU A 54 9.17 -8.87 -9.58
N LEU A 55 8.11 -8.12 -9.24
CA LEU A 55 6.74 -8.59 -9.23
C LEU A 55 6.05 -8.45 -10.60
N GLY A 56 6.75 -8.00 -11.63
CA GLY A 56 6.17 -7.78 -12.97
C GLY A 56 5.15 -6.64 -13.01
N ILE A 57 5.24 -5.70 -12.09
CA ILE A 57 4.38 -4.52 -11.98
C ILE A 57 5.12 -3.34 -12.62
N GLU A 58 4.49 -2.72 -13.61
CA GLU A 58 5.01 -1.50 -14.25
C GLU A 58 4.93 -0.32 -13.28
N VAL A 59 6.07 0.37 -13.07
CA VAL A 59 6.15 1.57 -12.23
C VAL A 59 5.29 2.67 -12.86
N GLY A 60 4.47 3.33 -12.03
CA GLY A 60 3.49 4.33 -12.48
C GLY A 60 2.13 3.74 -12.87
N SER A 61 2.00 2.42 -13.03
CA SER A 61 0.71 1.78 -13.31
C SER A 61 -0.27 1.87 -12.12
N PRO A 62 -1.57 1.64 -12.32
CA PRO A 62 -2.53 1.54 -11.21
C PRO A 62 -2.15 0.46 -10.19
N LYS A 63 -1.52 -0.63 -10.63
CA LYS A 63 -1.07 -1.72 -9.76
C LYS A 63 0.14 -1.33 -8.93
N TRP A 64 1.02 -0.50 -9.49
CA TRP A 64 2.11 0.13 -8.75
C TRP A 64 1.58 1.06 -7.67
N ARG A 65 0.58 1.90 -7.99
CA ARG A 65 -0.06 2.77 -7.00
C ARG A 65 -0.68 1.96 -5.86
N GLU A 66 -1.37 0.87 -6.16
CA GLU A 66 -1.90 -0.06 -5.15
C GLU A 66 -0.78 -0.62 -4.25
N LEU A 67 0.34 -1.07 -4.83
CA LEU A 67 1.49 -1.59 -4.07
C LEU A 67 2.07 -0.50 -3.13
N SER A 68 2.28 0.70 -3.64
CA SER A 68 2.83 1.84 -2.91
C SER A 68 1.89 2.28 -1.77
N ASP A 69 0.60 2.44 -2.05
CA ASP A 69 -0.40 2.82 -1.05
C ASP A 69 -0.48 1.80 0.09
N LEU A 70 -0.47 0.50 -0.24
CA LEU A 70 -0.43 -0.56 0.77
C LEU A 70 0.84 -0.48 1.63
N ALA A 71 1.97 -0.10 1.03
CA ALA A 71 3.22 0.07 1.77
C ALA A 71 3.12 1.25 2.77
N HIS A 72 2.58 2.40 2.35
CA HIS A 72 2.36 3.55 3.22
C HIS A 72 1.39 3.22 4.37
N VAL A 73 0.24 2.63 4.04
CA VAL A 73 -0.80 2.33 5.04
C VAL A 73 -0.28 1.32 6.09
N ASP A 74 0.44 0.27 5.69
CA ASP A 74 1.02 -0.70 6.64
C ASP A 74 2.13 -0.07 7.51
N ARG A 75 2.71 1.06 7.10
CA ARG A 75 3.64 1.86 7.92
C ARG A 75 2.94 2.91 8.80
N GLY A 76 1.63 3.07 8.67
CA GLY A 76 0.88 4.15 9.32
C GLY A 76 1.19 5.52 8.72
N GLU A 77 1.59 5.56 7.46
CA GLU A 77 1.95 6.78 6.72
C GLU A 77 0.85 7.13 5.71
N ILE A 78 0.72 8.42 5.43
CA ILE A 78 -0.19 8.94 4.40
C ILE A 78 0.58 9.00 3.08
N PRO A 79 0.00 8.56 1.94
CA PRO A 79 0.68 8.60 0.64
C PRO A 79 1.12 10.02 0.24
N GLU A 80 2.28 10.10 -0.42
CA GLU A 80 2.91 11.37 -0.79
C GLU A 80 2.00 12.26 -1.67
N TYR A 81 1.27 11.67 -2.61
CA TYR A 81 0.37 12.44 -3.48
C TYR A 81 -0.78 13.13 -2.71
N VAL A 82 -1.16 12.60 -1.54
CA VAL A 82 -2.13 13.25 -0.64
C VAL A 82 -1.45 14.39 0.11
N MET A 83 -0.21 14.16 0.58
CA MET A 83 0.56 15.15 1.33
C MET A 83 1.00 16.36 0.49
N GLN A 84 1.08 16.21 -0.83
CA GLN A 84 1.40 17.30 -1.76
C GLN A 84 0.21 18.21 -2.09
N ASP A 85 -1.02 17.80 -1.77
CA ASP A 85 -2.21 18.62 -1.93
C ASP A 85 -2.47 19.41 -0.63
N GLU A 86 -2.05 20.69 -0.61
CA GLU A 86 -2.18 21.55 0.57
C GLU A 86 -3.62 21.69 1.06
N GLU A 87 -4.60 21.74 0.15
CA GLU A 87 -6.01 21.90 0.51
C GLU A 87 -6.55 20.61 1.13
N LEU A 88 -6.18 19.46 0.57
CA LEU A 88 -6.53 18.17 1.14
C LEU A 88 -5.91 17.97 2.53
N VAL A 89 -4.63 18.31 2.69
CA VAL A 89 -3.90 18.21 3.96
C VAL A 89 -4.57 19.04 5.07
N LYS A 90 -5.08 20.24 4.75
CA LYS A 90 -5.81 21.08 5.71
C LYS A 90 -7.10 20.43 6.20
N LEU A 91 -7.72 19.57 5.40
CA LEU A 91 -8.97 18.87 5.73
C LEU A 91 -8.74 17.55 6.50
N LEU A 92 -7.55 16.95 6.40
CA LEU A 92 -7.24 15.67 7.04
C LEU A 92 -7.51 15.64 8.56
N PRO A 93 -7.14 16.65 9.37
CA PRO A 93 -7.39 16.61 10.82
C PRO A 93 -8.88 16.50 11.16
N VAL A 94 -9.73 17.29 10.49
CA VAL A 94 -11.19 17.26 10.71
C VAL A 94 -11.78 15.95 10.20
N PHE A 95 -11.28 15.44 9.07
CA PHE A 95 -11.66 14.13 8.55
C PHE A 95 -11.35 13.01 9.56
N PHE A 96 -10.13 12.94 10.09
CA PHE A 96 -9.74 11.91 11.07
C PHE A 96 -10.56 12.00 12.35
N GLN A 97 -10.81 13.21 12.86
CA GLN A 97 -11.68 13.42 14.03
C GLN A 97 -13.11 12.93 13.76
N THR A 98 -13.63 13.18 12.55
CA THR A 98 -14.98 12.77 12.15
C THR A 98 -15.08 11.25 12.08
N ILE A 99 -14.11 10.57 11.48
CA ILE A 99 -14.06 9.11 11.38
C ILE A 99 -13.95 8.47 12.77
N ASP A 100 -13.13 9.02 13.67
CA ASP A 100 -12.98 8.48 15.03
C ASP A 100 -14.25 8.66 15.88
N ASN A 101 -14.97 9.77 15.71
CA ASN A 101 -16.23 10.03 16.41
C ASN A 101 -17.39 9.17 15.89
N ILE A 102 -17.56 9.08 14.57
CA ILE A 102 -18.69 8.37 13.95
C ILE A 102 -18.46 6.85 13.98
N LYS A 103 -17.20 6.40 13.95
CA LYS A 103 -16.81 4.98 13.85
C LYS A 103 -17.57 4.26 12.74
N PRO A 104 -17.48 4.75 11.49
CA PRO A 104 -18.26 4.25 10.37
C PRO A 104 -18.04 2.77 10.16
N THR A 105 -19.11 2.07 9.80
CA THR A 105 -19.05 0.68 9.38
C THR A 105 -18.41 0.58 7.99
N ARG A 106 -18.04 -0.65 7.60
CA ARG A 106 -17.56 -0.91 6.23
C ARG A 106 -18.56 -0.45 5.17
N GLN A 107 -19.87 -0.59 5.42
CA GLN A 107 -20.90 -0.17 4.49
C GLN A 107 -20.94 1.35 4.35
N ASP A 108 -20.80 2.09 5.45
CA ASP A 108 -20.76 3.56 5.44
C ASP A 108 -19.57 4.07 4.61
N ILE A 109 -18.39 3.45 4.74
CA ILE A 109 -17.20 3.79 3.93
C ILE A 109 -17.44 3.51 2.45
N ILE A 110 -18.09 2.40 2.10
CA ILE A 110 -18.41 2.06 0.70
C ILE A 110 -19.35 3.12 0.11
N GLN A 111 -20.41 3.49 0.83
CA GLN A 111 -21.36 4.52 0.38
C GLN A 111 -20.71 5.90 0.22
N LEU A 112 -19.77 6.27 1.11
CA LEU A 112 -18.99 7.50 0.98
C LEU A 112 -18.17 7.50 -0.32
N LEU A 113 -17.47 6.39 -0.60
CA LEU A 113 -16.66 6.25 -1.81
C LEU A 113 -17.50 6.31 -3.09
N GLU A 114 -18.70 5.72 -3.08
CA GLU A 114 -19.65 5.80 -4.20
C GLU A 114 -20.11 7.23 -4.43
N SER A 115 -20.52 7.93 -3.37
CA SER A 115 -20.98 9.32 -3.42
C SER A 115 -19.90 10.26 -3.99
N LEU A 116 -18.64 10.07 -3.59
CA LEU A 116 -17.50 10.85 -4.13
C LEU A 116 -17.28 10.60 -5.62
N LYS A 117 -17.42 9.36 -6.09
CA LYS A 117 -17.27 9.03 -7.53
C LYS A 117 -18.38 9.64 -8.37
N GLU A 118 -19.60 9.69 -7.85
CA GLU A 118 -20.75 10.28 -8.56
C GLU A 118 -20.66 11.80 -8.65
N ALA A 119 -20.16 12.47 -7.61
CA ALA A 119 -20.00 13.93 -7.60
C ALA A 119 -18.98 14.46 -8.62
N HIS A 120 -18.08 13.59 -9.12
CA HIS A 120 -17.01 13.95 -10.05
C HIS A 120 -17.14 13.28 -11.44
N LYS A 121 -18.31 12.72 -11.76
CA LYS A 121 -18.69 12.26 -13.12
C LYS A 121 -19.27 13.40 -13.94
#